data_AF-U4LEB0-F1
#
_entry.id   AF-U4LEB0-F1
#
_cell.length_a   1.000
_cell.length_b   1.000
_cell.length_c   1.000
_cell.angle_alpha   90.00
_cell.angle_beta   90.00
_cell.angle_gamma   90.00
#
_symmetry.space_group_name_H-M   'P 1'
#
loop_
_entity.id
_entity.type
_entity.pdbx_description
1 polymer ?
#
loop_
_entity_poly.entity_id
_entity_poly.type
_entity_poly.pdbx_seq_one_letter_code
_entity_poly.pdbx_strand_id
1 'polypeptide(L)'
;MSSPRQASSTGSPRKNRNDPIFHCRVCFKGLPTAASKDPIQPPFWLTSCGHIVCSDHIFPEGAPENATVKKHCCPYCEKGDISLVGVDGAEPPEGLKDYFTPATELVENLAGALKFQYDNVLRFAAHYKSLAEKLSEKLDNQKSVLLRVKDELLEARELKNSG
;
A
#
# COMPACT_ATOMS: atom_id res chain seq x y z
N MET A 1 63.45 -7.46 -18.49
CA MET A 1 62.02 -7.64 -18.78
C MET A 1 61.35 -7.98 -17.46
N SER A 2 60.70 -7.00 -16.83
CA SER A 2 60.14 -7.15 -15.49
C SER A 2 58.68 -6.70 -15.53
N SER A 3 57.77 -7.67 -15.42
CA SER A 3 56.32 -7.45 -15.40
C SER A 3 55.87 -6.78 -14.09
N PRO A 4 54.96 -5.80 -14.12
CA PRO A 4 54.35 -5.30 -12.90
C PRO A 4 53.21 -6.19 -12.43
N ARG A 5 53.23 -6.53 -11.13
CA ARG A 5 52.15 -7.21 -10.41
C ARG A 5 50.94 -6.28 -10.32
N GLN A 6 49.79 -6.75 -10.79
CA GLN A 6 48.50 -6.09 -10.55
C GLN A 6 48.15 -6.23 -9.06
N ALA A 7 48.07 -5.10 -8.36
CA ALA A 7 47.48 -5.04 -7.03
C ALA A 7 45.95 -5.05 -7.19
N SER A 8 45.36 -6.18 -6.80
CA SER A 8 43.93 -6.38 -6.62
C SER A 8 43.38 -5.35 -5.64
N SER A 9 42.55 -4.45 -6.15
CA SER A 9 41.75 -3.54 -5.33
C SER A 9 40.81 -4.36 -4.44
N THR A 10 41.15 -4.46 -3.16
CA THR A 10 40.21 -4.86 -2.10
C THR A 10 39.17 -3.76 -1.97
N GLY A 11 38.16 -3.82 -2.84
CA GLY A 11 36.96 -3.04 -2.69
C GLY A 11 36.31 -3.43 -1.37
N SER A 12 36.40 -2.55 -0.37
CA SER A 12 35.50 -2.60 0.78
C SER A 12 34.07 -2.69 0.24
N PRO A 13 33.23 -3.61 0.75
CA PRO A 13 31.84 -3.66 0.33
C PRO A 13 31.23 -2.29 0.65
N ARG A 14 30.75 -1.62 -0.40
CA ARG A 14 30.05 -0.35 -0.32
C ARG A 14 28.96 -0.52 0.73
N LYS A 15 29.04 0.27 1.80
CA LYS A 15 28.00 0.36 2.82
C LYS A 15 26.72 0.83 2.11
N ASN A 16 25.84 -0.11 1.77
CA ASN A 16 24.53 0.22 1.22
C ASN A 16 23.86 1.12 2.25
N ARG A 17 23.45 2.33 1.84
CA ARG A 17 22.70 3.30 2.66
C ARG A 17 21.30 2.81 3.06
N ASN A 18 20.99 1.54 2.80
CA ASN A 18 19.79 0.83 3.21
C ASN A 18 20.12 -0.06 4.42
N ASP A 19 20.72 0.51 5.47
CA ASP A 19 20.85 -0.22 6.74
C ASP A 19 19.42 -0.46 7.27
N PRO A 20 19.06 -1.71 7.61
CA PRO A 20 17.68 -2.07 7.91
C PRO A 20 17.19 -1.29 9.13
N ILE A 21 16.02 -0.66 9.01
CA ILE A 21 15.27 0.07 10.06
C ILE A 21 15.02 -0.81 11.32
N PHE A 22 15.35 -2.09 11.23
CA PHE A 22 15.08 -3.11 12.24
C PHE A 22 16.32 -3.37 13.10
N HIS A 23 16.21 -3.05 14.38
CA HIS A 23 17.20 -3.35 15.41
C HIS A 23 16.55 -3.76 16.73
N CYS A 24 17.28 -4.49 17.56
CA CYS A 24 16.86 -4.80 18.92
C CYS A 24 16.77 -3.50 19.71
N ARG A 25 15.63 -3.24 20.36
CA ARG A 25 15.44 -2.04 21.19
C ARG A 25 16.25 -2.05 22.49
N VAL A 26 16.77 -3.21 22.88
CA VAL A 26 17.61 -3.35 24.09
C VAL A 26 19.10 -3.14 23.79
N CYS A 27 19.64 -3.79 22.75
CA CYS A 27 21.07 -3.76 22.44
C CYS A 27 21.45 -3.09 21.11
N PHE A 28 20.49 -2.57 20.35
CA PHE A 28 20.68 -1.91 19.06
C PHE A 28 21.36 -2.76 17.97
N LYS A 29 21.47 -4.08 18.18
CA LYS A 29 21.91 -5.03 17.16
C LYS A 29 20.91 -5.01 16.01
N GLY A 30 21.38 -4.69 14.81
CA GLY A 30 20.59 -4.73 13.58
C GLY A 30 20.21 -6.16 13.19
N LEU A 31 19.13 -6.30 12.44
CA LEU A 31 18.75 -7.59 11.88
C LEU A 31 19.84 -8.10 10.92
N PRO A 32 20.19 -9.41 10.98
CA PRO A 32 21.09 -10.00 10.01
C PRO A 32 20.46 -9.89 8.61
N THR A 33 21.29 -9.55 7.62
CA THR A 33 20.89 -9.44 6.21
C THR A 33 20.60 -10.79 5.55
N ALA A 34 20.95 -11.89 6.21
CA ALA A 34 20.63 -13.24 5.79
C ALA A 34 19.56 -13.84 6.72
N ALA A 35 18.61 -14.56 6.14
CA ALA A 35 17.61 -15.31 6.88
C ALA A 35 18.27 -16.29 7.86
N SER A 36 17.60 -16.52 8.99
CA SER A 36 18.04 -17.52 9.96
C SER A 36 18.14 -18.90 9.31
N LYS A 37 19.18 -19.66 9.67
CA LYS A 37 19.31 -21.07 9.28
C LYS A 37 18.31 -21.97 10.00
N ASP A 38 17.71 -21.47 11.09
CA ASP A 38 16.73 -22.18 11.90
C ASP A 38 15.40 -21.40 11.92
N PRO A 39 14.38 -21.83 11.17
CA PRO A 39 13.07 -21.19 11.15
C PRO A 39 12.29 -21.38 12.47
N ILE A 40 12.73 -22.29 13.36
CA ILE A 40 12.11 -22.53 14.67
C ILE A 40 12.58 -21.48 15.68
N GLN A 41 13.79 -20.95 15.52
CA GLN A 41 14.37 -19.92 16.36
C GLN A 41 14.70 -18.67 15.54
N PRO A 42 13.73 -17.77 15.32
CA PRO A 42 14.01 -16.52 14.63
C PRO A 42 15.05 -15.69 15.41
N PRO A 43 15.87 -14.87 14.75
CA PRO A 43 16.92 -14.08 15.40
C PRO A 43 16.34 -12.90 16.18
N PHE A 44 15.14 -12.46 15.80
CA PHE A 44 14.41 -11.35 16.38
C PHE A 44 12.94 -11.68 16.54
N TRP A 45 12.30 -10.98 17.47
CA TRP A 45 10.89 -11.08 17.79
C TRP A 45 10.27 -9.70 17.80
N LEU A 46 9.10 -9.57 17.19
CA LEU A 46 8.23 -8.40 17.31
C LEU A 46 7.23 -8.66 18.43
N THR A 47 7.19 -7.74 19.38
CA THR A 47 6.25 -7.76 20.50
C THR A 47 4.95 -7.06 20.13
N SER A 48 3.82 -7.45 20.74
CA SER A 48 2.53 -6.78 20.55
C SER A 48 2.49 -5.33 21.06
N CYS A 49 3.52 -4.88 21.80
CA CYS A 49 3.71 -3.47 22.15
C CYS A 49 4.58 -2.70 21.15
N GLY A 50 4.95 -3.30 20.01
CA GLY A 50 5.65 -2.63 18.91
C GLY A 50 7.17 -2.59 19.02
N HIS A 51 7.76 -3.23 20.04
CA HIS A 51 9.22 -3.32 20.17
C HIS A 51 9.77 -4.57 19.48
N ILE A 52 10.89 -4.39 18.77
CA ILE A 52 11.68 -5.47 18.19
C ILE A 52 12.81 -5.80 19.16
N VAL A 53 12.97 -7.08 19.49
CA VAL A 53 13.95 -7.57 20.46
C VAL A 53 14.65 -8.80 19.90
N CYS A 54 15.96 -8.92 20.09
CA CYS A 54 16.68 -10.12 19.64
C CYS A 54 16.41 -11.29 20.59
N SER A 55 16.55 -12.52 20.09
CA SER A 55 16.32 -13.75 20.86
C SER A 55 17.10 -13.78 22.17
N ASP A 56 18.33 -13.29 22.17
CA ASP A 56 19.16 -13.22 23.38
C ASP A 56 18.53 -12.42 24.54
N HIS A 57 17.68 -11.41 24.25
CA HIS A 57 17.06 -10.57 25.28
C HIS A 57 15.66 -11.03 25.70
N ILE A 58 14.92 -11.68 24.80
CA ILE A 58 13.57 -12.20 25.12
C ILE A 58 13.62 -13.64 25.64
N PHE A 59 14.61 -14.42 25.17
CA PHE A 59 14.81 -15.83 25.47
C PHE A 59 16.31 -16.14 25.67
N PRO A 60 16.94 -15.67 26.76
CA PRO A 60 18.36 -15.90 27.02
C PRO A 60 18.73 -17.39 27.15
N GLU A 61 17.77 -18.23 27.53
CA GLU A 61 17.93 -19.69 27.66
C GLU A 61 17.48 -20.46 26.40
N GLY A 62 17.13 -19.76 25.33
CA GLY A 62 16.58 -20.33 24.09
C GLY A 62 15.07 -20.21 24.00
N ALA A 63 14.56 -20.02 22.78
CA ALA A 63 13.14 -19.81 22.54
C ALA A 63 12.36 -21.13 22.71
N PRO A 64 11.27 -21.15 23.50
CA PRO A 64 10.43 -22.34 23.62
C PRO A 64 9.63 -22.57 22.33
N GLU A 65 9.30 -23.83 22.01
CA GLU A 65 8.53 -24.19 20.80
C GLU A 65 7.16 -23.49 20.71
N ASN A 66 6.59 -23.09 21.85
CA ASN A 66 5.32 -22.37 21.95
C ASN A 66 5.48 -20.86 22.25
N ALA A 67 6.62 -20.28 21.87
CA ALA A 67 6.91 -18.85 22.07
C ALA A 67 5.82 -17.91 21.50
N THR A 68 5.20 -18.25 20.38
CA THR A 68 4.16 -17.41 19.75
C THR A 68 2.78 -17.54 20.41
N VAL A 69 2.51 -18.65 21.10
CA VAL A 69 1.22 -18.96 21.73
C VAL A 69 1.19 -18.48 23.18
N LYS A 70 2.32 -18.58 23.87
CA LYS A 70 2.44 -18.15 25.27
C LYS A 70 2.46 -16.62 25.38
N LYS A 71 2.06 -16.16 26.56
CA LYS A 71 2.15 -14.77 26.98
C LYS A 71 3.52 -14.51 27.61
N HIS A 72 4.14 -13.41 27.22
CA HIS A 72 5.50 -13.04 27.65
C HIS A 72 5.52 -11.63 28.24
N CYS A 73 6.69 -11.22 28.74
CA CYS A 73 6.98 -9.86 29.16
C CYS A 73 7.93 -9.19 28.16
N CYS A 74 7.67 -7.94 27.81
CA CYS A 74 8.57 -7.18 26.94
C CYS A 74 9.84 -6.79 27.69
N PRO A 75 11.05 -7.13 27.22
CA PRO A 75 12.29 -6.79 27.92
C PRO A 75 12.69 -5.30 27.77
N TYR A 76 11.93 -4.52 27.00
CA TYR A 76 12.19 -3.08 26.82
C TYR A 76 11.22 -2.19 27.63
N CYS A 77 9.91 -2.44 27.55
CA CYS A 77 8.91 -1.62 28.25
C CYS A 77 8.23 -2.36 29.42
N GLU A 78 8.66 -3.58 29.74
CA GLU A 78 8.20 -4.40 30.87
C GLU A 78 6.70 -4.71 30.87
N LYS A 79 6.02 -4.47 29.74
CA LYS A 79 4.62 -4.83 29.56
C LYS A 79 4.48 -6.34 29.55
N GLY A 80 3.73 -6.88 30.51
CA GLY A 80 3.31 -8.28 30.56
C GLY A 80 2.21 -8.62 29.54
N ASP A 81 1.89 -9.91 29.46
CA ASP A 81 0.85 -10.48 28.59
C ASP A 81 0.95 -10.11 27.09
N ILE A 82 2.17 -9.89 26.62
CA ILE A 82 2.44 -9.62 25.21
C ILE A 82 2.44 -10.91 24.39
N SER A 83 2.01 -10.81 23.14
CA SER A 83 2.22 -11.84 22.13
C SER A 83 3.48 -11.53 21.33
N LEU A 84 4.10 -12.57 20.77
CA LEU A 84 5.32 -12.50 19.99
C LEU A 84 5.11 -13.04 18.59
N VAL A 85 5.74 -12.39 17.61
CA VAL A 85 5.84 -12.87 16.23
C VAL A 85 7.32 -12.91 15.86
N GLY A 86 7.76 -14.04 15.30
CA GLY A 86 9.13 -14.18 14.81
C GLY A 86 9.40 -13.27 13.62
N VAL A 87 10.60 -12.69 13.57
CA VAL A 87 11.06 -11.87 12.45
C VAL A 87 12.32 -12.50 11.88
N ASP A 88 12.19 -13.12 10.70
CA ASP A 88 13.18 -13.98 10.05
C ASP A 88 13.74 -13.38 8.76
N GLY A 89 14.17 -12.12 8.79
CA GLY A 89 14.88 -11.51 7.65
C GLY A 89 14.75 -10.00 7.58
N ALA A 90 15.23 -9.43 6.47
CA ALA A 90 15.18 -8.00 6.22
C ALA A 90 13.78 -7.46 5.91
N GLU A 91 12.81 -8.34 5.62
CA GLU A 91 11.43 -7.95 5.34
C GLU A 91 10.53 -8.09 6.57
N PRO A 92 9.70 -7.08 6.88
CA PRO A 92 8.69 -7.19 7.93
C PRO A 92 7.60 -8.21 7.57
N PRO A 93 6.97 -8.86 8.58
CA PRO A 93 5.89 -9.82 8.36
C PRO A 93 4.73 -9.25 7.53
N GLU A 94 4.06 -10.13 6.79
CA GLU A 94 2.88 -9.78 5.99
C GLU A 94 1.78 -9.17 6.87
N GLY A 95 1.20 -8.04 6.43
CA GLY A 95 0.23 -7.26 7.21
C GLY A 95 0.84 -6.24 8.18
N LEU A 96 2.15 -6.30 8.44
CA LEU A 96 2.85 -5.31 9.26
C LEU A 96 3.78 -4.40 8.46
N LYS A 97 3.93 -4.65 7.16
CA LYS A 97 4.83 -3.88 6.27
C LYS A 97 4.62 -2.37 6.40
N ASP A 98 3.37 -1.91 6.38
CA ASP A 98 3.04 -0.48 6.44
C ASP A 98 3.49 0.22 7.73
N TYR A 99 3.60 -0.50 8.86
CA TYR A 99 4.10 0.08 10.12
C TYR A 99 5.60 0.37 10.08
N PHE A 100 6.30 -0.25 9.14
CA PHE A 100 7.75 -0.11 8.97
C PHE A 100 8.13 0.65 7.69
N THR A 101 7.16 0.92 6.82
CA THR A 101 7.32 1.82 5.68
C THR A 101 7.49 3.25 6.18
N PRO A 102 8.48 4.03 5.68
CA PRO A 102 8.62 5.43 6.03
C PRO A 102 7.32 6.21 5.80
N ALA A 103 6.95 7.06 6.76
CA ALA A 103 5.71 7.82 6.69
C ALA A 103 5.60 8.68 5.40
N THR A 104 6.73 9.17 4.88
CA THR A 104 6.78 9.91 3.62
C THR A 104 6.33 9.07 2.42
N GLU A 105 6.77 7.81 2.35
CA GLU A 105 6.41 6.89 1.26
C GLU A 105 4.92 6.51 1.34
N LEU A 106 4.40 6.28 2.56
CA LEU A 106 2.96 6.04 2.76
C LEU A 106 2.11 7.23 2.27
N VAL A 107 2.54 8.45 2.57
CA VAL A 107 1.86 9.68 2.12
C VAL A 107 1.91 9.83 0.61
N GLU A 108 3.04 9.54 -0.03
CA GLU A 108 3.19 9.56 -1.48
C GLU A 108 2.27 8.55 -2.16
N ASN A 109 2.23 7.31 -1.65
CA ASN A 109 1.35 6.25 -2.14
C ASN A 109 -0.13 6.64 -2.01
N LEU A 110 -0.52 7.18 -0.85
CA LEU A 110 -1.88 7.68 -0.63
C LEU A 110 -2.23 8.84 -1.57
N ALA A 111 -1.33 9.82 -1.72
CA ALA A 111 -1.53 10.96 -2.60
C ALA A 111 -1.69 10.52 -4.07
N GLY A 112 -0.88 9.55 -4.52
CA GLY A 112 -1.00 8.95 -5.84
C GLY A 112 -2.37 8.27 -6.05
N ALA A 113 -2.81 7.46 -5.08
CA ALA A 113 -4.11 6.81 -5.13
C ALA A 113 -5.27 7.81 -5.18
N LEU A 114 -5.24 8.83 -4.32
CA LEU A 114 -6.26 9.88 -4.29
C LEU A 114 -6.32 10.66 -5.59
N LYS A 115 -5.16 11.05 -6.14
CA LYS A 115 -5.09 11.74 -7.43
C LYS A 115 -5.73 10.91 -8.54
N PHE A 116 -5.38 9.63 -8.62
CA PHE A 116 -5.98 8.74 -9.62
C PHE A 116 -7.50 8.62 -9.45
N GLN A 117 -7.99 8.41 -8.23
CA GLN A 117 -9.42 8.31 -7.96
C GLN A 117 -10.15 9.60 -8.34
N TYR A 118 -9.60 10.74 -7.93
CA TYR A 118 -10.14 12.06 -8.24
C TYR A 118 -10.22 12.31 -9.76
N ASP A 119 -9.15 12.03 -10.50
CA ASP A 119 -9.10 12.21 -11.95
C ASP A 119 -10.16 11.34 -12.66
N ASN A 120 -10.40 10.12 -12.17
CA ASN A 120 -11.44 9.25 -12.72
C ASN A 120 -12.84 9.80 -12.45
N VAL A 121 -13.12 10.27 -11.25
CA VAL A 121 -14.42 10.88 -10.90
C VAL A 121 -14.71 12.10 -11.78
N LEU A 122 -13.71 12.96 -12.00
CA LEU A 122 -13.85 14.10 -12.91
C LEU A 122 -14.18 13.66 -14.34
N ARG A 123 -13.52 12.62 -14.85
CA ARG A 123 -13.80 12.07 -16.19
C ARG A 123 -15.22 11.52 -16.28
N PHE A 124 -15.69 10.80 -15.27
CA PHE A 124 -17.06 10.30 -15.23
C PHE A 124 -18.08 11.44 -15.20
N ALA A 125 -17.85 12.45 -14.36
CA ALA A 125 -18.73 13.63 -14.29
C ALA A 125 -18.80 14.35 -15.65
N ALA A 126 -17.66 14.55 -16.31
CA ALA A 126 -17.61 15.16 -17.63
C ALA A 126 -18.35 14.31 -18.70
N HIS A 127 -18.15 12.99 -18.67
CA HIS A 127 -18.83 12.07 -19.57
C HIS A 127 -20.35 12.12 -19.40
N TYR A 128 -20.85 11.99 -18.17
CA TYR A 128 -22.29 12.00 -17.90
C TYR A 128 -22.92 13.36 -18.16
N LYS A 129 -22.19 14.46 -17.91
CA LYS A 129 -22.63 15.81 -18.31
C LYS A 129 -22.84 15.88 -19.83
N SER A 130 -21.85 15.47 -20.62
CA SER A 130 -21.96 15.48 -22.08
C SER A 130 -23.09 14.57 -22.58
N LEU A 131 -23.31 13.43 -21.93
CA LEU A 131 -24.41 12.53 -22.27
C LEU A 131 -25.77 13.18 -21.99
N ALA A 132 -25.92 13.83 -20.82
CA ALA A 132 -27.15 14.53 -20.45
C ALA A 132 -27.47 15.67 -21.43
N GLU A 133 -26.47 16.46 -21.82
CA GLU A 133 -26.61 17.53 -22.81
C GLU A 133 -27.09 16.97 -24.16
N LYS A 134 -26.49 15.89 -24.67
CA LYS A 134 -26.91 15.24 -25.91
C LYS A 134 -28.34 14.68 -25.84
N LEU A 135 -28.73 14.11 -24.71
CA LEU A 135 -30.08 13.62 -24.52
C LEU A 135 -31.10 14.76 -24.46
N SER A 136 -30.76 15.87 -23.81
CA SER A 136 -31.59 17.07 -23.80
C SER A 136 -31.80 17.62 -25.20
N GLU A 137 -30.72 17.75 -25.99
CA GLU A 137 -30.80 18.23 -27.37
C GLU A 137 -31.70 17.33 -28.24
N LYS A 138 -31.56 16.00 -28.12
CA LYS A 138 -32.44 15.05 -28.83
C LYS A 138 -33.91 15.22 -28.45
N LEU A 139 -34.17 15.40 -27.16
CA LEU A 139 -35.52 15.58 -26.63
C LEU A 139 -36.15 16.86 -27.19
N ASP A 140 -35.41 17.96 -27.19
CA ASP A 140 -35.88 19.25 -27.73
C ASP A 140 -36.13 19.17 -29.24
N ASN A 141 -35.25 18.51 -29.98
CA ASN A 141 -35.45 18.24 -31.41
C ASN A 141 -36.72 17.41 -31.67
N GLN A 142 -36.94 16.35 -30.90
CA GLN A 142 -38.15 15.52 -31.02
C GLN A 142 -39.42 16.31 -30.70
N LYS A 143 -39.42 17.14 -29.66
CA LYS A 143 -40.55 18.03 -29.35
C LYS A 143 -40.85 18.99 -30.49
N SER A 144 -39.82 19.62 -31.07
CA SER A 144 -39.97 20.54 -32.20
C SER A 144 -40.61 19.85 -33.41
N VAL A 145 -40.15 18.65 -33.77
CA VAL A 145 -40.73 17.87 -34.88
C VAL A 145 -42.19 17.51 -34.57
N LEU A 146 -42.50 17.03 -33.37
CA LEU A 146 -43.87 16.66 -33.00
C LEU A 146 -44.82 17.86 -33.04
N LEU A 147 -44.38 19.04 -32.61
CA LEU A 147 -45.18 20.26 -32.69
C LEU A 147 -45.48 20.63 -34.15
N ARG A 148 -44.47 20.59 -35.03
CA ARG A 148 -44.66 20.85 -36.46
C ARG A 148 -45.64 19.88 -37.10
N VAL A 149 -45.47 18.58 -36.86
CA VAL A 149 -46.38 17.55 -37.37
C VAL A 149 -47.80 17.76 -36.84
N LYS A 150 -47.96 18.13 -35.57
CA LYS A 150 -49.27 18.43 -34.98
C LYS A 150 -49.94 19.61 -35.68
N ASP A 151 -49.20 20.70 -35.93
CA ASP A 151 -49.74 21.89 -36.59
C ASP A 151 -50.12 21.60 -38.05
N GLU A 152 -49.28 20.87 -38.80
CA GLU A 152 -49.58 20.41 -40.18
C GLU A 152 -50.85 19.53 -40.24
N LEU A 153 -51.04 18.63 -39.27
CA LEU A 153 -52.24 17.78 -39.19
C LEU A 153 -53.51 18.59 -38.88
N LEU A 154 -53.40 19.63 -38.06
CA LEU A 154 -54.53 20.52 -37.77
C LEU A 154 -54.94 21.31 -39.02
N GLU A 155 -53.98 21.88 -39.75
CA GLU A 155 -54.24 22.58 -41.01
C GLU A 155 -54.91 21.67 -42.06
N ALA A 156 -54.39 20.45 -42.24
CA ALA A 156 -54.98 19.47 -43.15
C ALA A 156 -56.42 19.09 -42.77
N ARG A 157 -56.72 19.03 -41.48
CA ARG A 157 -58.08 18.77 -40.97
C ARG A 157 -59.04 19.92 -41.28
N GLU A 158 -58.62 21.17 -41.07
CA GLU A 158 -59.46 22.34 -41.34
C GLU A 158 -59.77 22.48 -42.84
N LEU A 159 -58.78 22.24 -43.70
CA LEU A 159 -58.98 22.21 -45.16
C LEU A 159 -60.00 21.14 -45.58
N LYS A 160 -59.95 19.96 -44.99
CA LYS A 160 -60.90 18.88 -45.26
C LYS A 160 -62.32 19.18 -44.80
N ASN A 161 -62.49 19.99 -43.74
CA ASN A 161 -63.82 20.36 -43.25
C ASN A 161 -64.44 21.54 -44.02
N SER A 162 -63.65 22.25 -44.82
CA SER A 162 -64.04 23.47 -45.55
C SER A 162 -64.37 23.24 -47.03
N GLY A 163 -64.15 22.03 -47.55
CA GLY A 163 -64.49 21.62 -48.92
C GLY A 163 -65.46 20.45 -48.93
#